data_AF-X1J3E4-F1
#
_entry.id   AF-X1J3E4-F1
#
_cell.length_a   1.000
_cell.length_b   1.000
_cell.length_c   1.000
_cell.angle_alpha   90.00
_cell.angle_beta   90.00
_cell.angle_gamma   90.00
#
_symmetry.space_group_name_H-M   'P 1'
#
loop_
_entity.id
_entity.type
_entity.pdbx_description
1 polymer ?
#
loop_
_entity_poly.entity_id
_entity_poly.type
_entity_poly.pdbx_seq_one_letter_code
_entity_poly.pdbx_strand_id
1 'polypeptide(L)'
;SIRNEYYVQAAELTGASKVYILFREILPNCSSSLFTKMALDVGWVTLVGAALSFVGLGEQPPKPALGTMIAEGVERMPGQWWIAMFPALAIMFLVLGFNLFGDGIRDALSPEEA
;
A
#
# COMPACT_ATOMS: atom_id res chain seq x y z
N SER A 1 8.81 13.30 -15.28
CA SER A 1 9.49 14.17 -14.29
C SER A 1 8.56 15.34 -14.01
N ILE A 2 7.94 15.37 -12.83
CA ILE A 2 6.82 16.26 -12.48
C ILE A 2 7.25 17.74 -12.50
N ARG A 3 8.55 18.00 -12.34
CA ARG A 3 9.15 19.34 -12.41
C ARG A 3 9.04 20.00 -13.80
N ASN A 4 8.83 19.23 -14.87
CA ASN A 4 8.78 19.75 -16.23
C ASN A 4 7.37 20.01 -16.76
N GLU A 5 6.34 19.81 -15.94
CA GLU A 5 4.95 20.01 -16.32
C GLU A 5 4.62 21.49 -16.55
N TYR A 6 3.70 21.75 -17.49
CA TYR A 6 3.34 23.10 -17.91
C TYR A 6 2.84 24.00 -16.76
N TYR A 7 2.20 23.42 -15.74
CA TYR A 7 1.73 24.16 -14.55
C TYR A 7 2.89 24.62 -13.64
N VAL A 8 3.97 23.84 -13.53
CA VAL A 8 5.17 24.23 -12.75
C VAL A 8 5.93 25.34 -13.47
N GLN A 9 6.09 25.24 -14.79
CA GLN A 9 6.76 26.27 -15.59
C GLN A 9 5.97 27.59 -15.62
N ALA A 10 4.64 27.53 -15.71
CA ALA A 10 3.78 28.71 -15.64
C ALA A 10 3.89 29.42 -14.29
N ALA A 11 3.91 28.67 -13.17
CA ALA A 11 4.05 29.21 -11.83
C ALA A 11 5.45 29.80 -11.54
N GLU A 12 6.51 29.21 -12.12
CA GLU A 12 7.86 29.80 -12.08
C GLU A 12 7.92 31.10 -12.89
N LEU A 13 7.27 31.16 -14.06
CA LEU A 13 7.17 32.37 -14.90
C LEU A 13 6.37 33.51 -14.23
N THR A 14 5.45 33.19 -13.32
CA THR A 14 4.70 34.18 -12.52
C THR A 14 5.47 34.68 -11.29
N GLY A 15 6.69 34.20 -11.05
CA GLY A 15 7.54 34.63 -9.94
C GLY A 15 7.15 34.06 -8.57
N ALA A 16 6.38 32.97 -8.54
CA ALA A 16 6.00 32.31 -7.29
C ALA A 16 7.22 31.64 -6.61
N SER A 17 7.24 31.66 -5.27
CA SER A 17 8.33 31.01 -4.53
C SER A 17 8.28 29.49 -4.69
N LYS A 18 9.45 28.82 -4.70
CA LYS A 18 9.53 27.36 -4.84
C LYS A 18 8.69 26.60 -3.81
N VAL A 19 8.55 27.17 -2.60
CA VAL A 19 7.71 26.59 -1.52
C VAL A 19 6.22 26.70 -1.87
N TYR A 20 5.79 27.82 -2.45
CA TYR A 20 4.42 27.99 -2.92
C TYR A 20 4.09 27.01 -4.04
N ILE A 21 4.97 26.87 -5.03
CA ILE A 21 4.80 25.92 -6.14
C ILE A 21 4.74 24.48 -5.60
N LEU A 22 5.63 24.14 -4.65
CA LEU A 22 5.66 22.79 -4.07
C LEU A 22 4.34 22.47 -3.35
N PHE A 23 3.87 23.32 -2.44
CA PHE A 23 2.70 23.03 -1.61
C PHE A 23 1.35 23.26 -2.29
N ARG A 24 1.27 24.17 -3.26
CA ARG A 24 0.00 24.56 -3.88
C ARG A 24 -0.21 23.96 -5.27
N GLU A 25 0.85 23.76 -6.04
CA GLU A 25 0.76 23.21 -7.40
C GLU A 25 1.14 21.73 -7.41
N ILE A 26 2.26 21.35 -6.81
CA ILE A 26 2.79 19.97 -6.92
C ILE A 26 2.13 19.02 -5.91
N LEU A 27 2.00 19.43 -4.65
CA LEU A 27 1.50 18.58 -3.56
C LEU A 27 0.08 18.06 -3.79
N PRO A 28 -0.93 18.88 -4.12
CA PRO A 28 -2.27 18.38 -4.40
C PRO A 28 -2.31 17.48 -5.65
N ASN A 29 -1.62 17.85 -6.73
CA ASN A 29 -1.58 17.05 -7.96
C ASN A 29 -0.86 15.70 -7.80
N CYS A 30 0.16 15.61 -6.95
CA CYS A 30 0.88 14.35 -6.71
C CYS A 30 0.26 13.50 -5.60
N SER A 31 -0.57 14.10 -4.73
CA SER A 31 -1.10 13.44 -3.53
C SER A 31 -1.88 12.17 -3.90
N SER A 32 -2.73 12.23 -4.91
CA SER A 32 -3.52 11.09 -5.40
C SER A 32 -2.65 9.90 -5.85
N SER A 33 -1.61 10.15 -6.65
CA SER A 33 -0.62 9.11 -7.03
C SER A 33 0.23 8.63 -5.85
N LEU A 34 0.54 9.51 -4.88
CA LEU A 34 1.30 9.14 -3.69
C LEU A 34 0.51 8.18 -2.80
N PHE A 35 -0.78 8.43 -2.58
CA PHE A 35 -1.66 7.56 -1.79
C PHE A 35 -1.82 6.18 -2.43
N THR A 36 -2.00 6.12 -3.75
CA THR A 36 -2.05 4.84 -4.49
C THR A 36 -0.77 4.04 -4.30
N LYS A 37 0.39 4.71 -4.43
CA LYS A 37 1.68 4.06 -4.23
C LYS A 37 1.86 3.58 -2.80
N MET A 38 1.44 4.37 -1.81
CA MET A 38 1.47 3.96 -0.40
C MET A 38 0.60 2.73 -0.14
N ALA A 39 -0.59 2.63 -0.76
CA ALA A 39 -1.45 1.47 -0.64
C ALA A 39 -0.82 0.20 -1.23
N LEU A 40 -0.19 0.32 -2.40
CA LEU A 40 0.56 -0.78 -3.03
C LEU A 40 1.76 -1.21 -2.17
N ASP A 41 2.49 -0.26 -1.60
CA ASP A 41 3.64 -0.53 -0.72
C ASP A 41 3.21 -1.29 0.56
N VAL A 42 2.05 -0.96 1.13
CA VAL A 42 1.49 -1.69 2.29
C VAL A 42 1.22 -3.15 1.93
N GLY A 43 0.66 -3.41 0.74
CA GLY A 43 0.44 -4.76 0.25
C GLY A 43 1.75 -5.54 0.12
N TRP A 44 2.76 -4.92 -0.49
CA TRP A 44 4.09 -5.51 -0.65
C TRP A 44 4.75 -5.85 0.69
N VAL A 45 4.79 -4.90 1.63
CA VAL A 45 5.38 -5.10 2.96
C VAL A 45 4.67 -6.21 3.73
N THR A 46 3.34 -6.28 3.63
CA THR A 46 2.53 -7.33 4.26
C THR A 46 2.91 -8.70 3.71
N LEU A 47 3.02 -8.84 2.39
CA LEU A 47 3.39 -10.11 1.75
C LEU A 47 4.81 -10.54 2.11
N VAL A 48 5.77 -9.61 2.12
CA VAL A 48 7.15 -9.90 2.53
C VAL A 48 7.21 -10.31 4.00
N GLY A 49 6.50 -9.60 4.89
CA GLY A 49 6.42 -9.95 6.31
C GLY A 49 5.79 -11.32 6.55
N ALA A 50 4.73 -11.66 5.80
CA ALA A 50 4.11 -12.97 5.86
C ALA A 50 5.03 -14.08 5.31
N ALA A 51 5.75 -13.83 4.22
CA ALA A 51 6.71 -14.78 3.65
C ALA A 51 7.88 -15.04 4.61
N LEU A 52 8.44 -14.00 5.24
CA LEU A 52 9.47 -14.14 6.27
C LEU A 52 8.94 -14.94 7.47
N SER A 53 7.73 -14.64 7.92
CA SER A 53 7.05 -15.36 9.00
C SER A 53 6.82 -16.83 8.65
N PHE A 54 6.44 -17.12 7.41
CA PHE A 54 6.26 -18.49 6.91
C PHE A 54 7.56 -19.30 6.92
N VAL A 55 8.70 -18.68 6.61
CA VAL A 55 10.03 -19.31 6.66
C VAL A 55 10.60 -19.37 8.09
N GLY A 56 9.90 -18.81 9.09
CA GLY A 56 10.33 -18.78 10.49
C GLY A 56 11.27 -17.62 10.85
N LEU A 57 11.45 -16.66 9.95
CA LEU A 57 12.21 -15.42 10.18
C LEU A 57 11.33 -14.27 10.70
N GLY A 58 10.04 -14.52 10.92
CA GLY A 58 9.09 -13.55 11.47
C GLY A 58 8.88 -13.69 12.98
N GLU A 59 7.76 -13.16 13.46
CA GLU A 59 7.42 -13.20 14.89
C GLU A 59 7.24 -14.65 15.37
N GLN A 60 8.04 -15.03 16.37
CA GLN A 60 7.99 -16.34 17.01
C GLN A 60 6.84 -16.41 18.03
N PRO A 61 6.27 -17.60 18.31
CA PRO A 61 5.30 -17.78 19.39
C PRO A 61 5.82 -17.15 20.70
N PRO A 62 5.02 -16.38 21.47
CA PRO A 62 3.56 -16.44 21.63
C PRO A 62 2.74 -15.43 20.81
N LYS A 63 3.36 -14.59 19.97
CA LYS A 63 2.61 -13.61 19.15
C LYS A 63 2.11 -14.28 17.86
N PRO A 64 0.80 -14.26 17.58
CA PRO A 64 0.27 -14.85 16.36
C PRO A 64 0.62 -14.00 15.14
N ALA A 65 1.39 -14.56 14.21
CA ALA A 65 1.63 -13.96 12.89
C ALA A 65 0.93 -14.78 11.80
N LEU A 66 0.31 -14.10 10.83
CA LEU A 66 -0.46 -14.78 9.78
C LEU A 66 0.43 -15.75 8.97
N GLY A 67 1.69 -15.39 8.72
CA GLY A 67 2.63 -16.27 8.00
C GLY A 67 3.06 -17.51 8.76
N THR A 68 3.25 -17.42 10.09
CA THR A 68 3.57 -18.62 10.91
C THR A 68 2.37 -19.55 11.01
N MET A 69 1.15 -19.00 11.08
CA MET A 69 -0.09 -19.80 11.05
C MET A 69 -0.24 -20.58 9.74
N ILE A 70 0.17 -20.01 8.60
CA ILE A 70 0.16 -20.71 7.32
C ILE A 70 1.16 -21.87 7.33
N ALA A 71 2.38 -21.64 7.85
CA ALA A 71 3.41 -22.68 7.95
C ALA A 71 2.94 -23.88 8.80
N GLU A 72 2.37 -23.61 9.98
CA GLU A 72 1.80 -24.66 10.83
C GLU A 72 0.64 -25.40 10.16
N GLY A 73 -0.18 -24.70 9.38
CA GLY A 73 -1.30 -25.30 8.66
C GLY A 73 -0.86 -26.22 7.52
N VAL A 74 0.25 -25.89 6.84
CA VAL A 74 0.84 -26.73 5.79
C VAL A 74 1.38 -28.04 6.38
N GLU A 75 2.03 -28.01 7.54
CA GLU A 75 2.51 -29.22 8.22
C GLU A 75 1.37 -30.16 8.66
N ARG A 76 0.19 -29.61 8.93
CA ARG A 76 -1.01 -30.36 9.36
C ARG A 76 -1.90 -30.79 8.19
N MET A 77 -1.49 -30.56 6.93
CA MET A 77 -2.24 -31.04 5.75
C MET A 77 -2.02 -32.55 5.52
N PRO A 78 -3.07 -33.28 5.07
CA PRO A 78 -4.40 -32.79 4.69
C PRO A 78 -5.42 -32.70 5.85
N GLY A 79 -5.07 -33.12 7.07
CA GLY A 79 -6.02 -33.25 8.19
C GLY A 79 -6.64 -31.94 8.68
N GLN A 80 -5.88 -30.83 8.71
CA GLN A 80 -6.34 -29.52 9.19
C GLN A 80 -6.03 -28.39 8.20
N TRP A 81 -6.43 -28.56 6.93
CA TRP A 81 -6.20 -27.60 5.84
C TRP A 81 -6.72 -26.18 6.13
N TRP A 82 -7.75 -26.04 6.95
CA TRP A 82 -8.35 -24.75 7.31
C TRP A 82 -7.40 -23.83 8.07
N ILE A 83 -6.44 -24.38 8.81
CA ILE A 83 -5.45 -23.61 9.58
C ILE A 83 -4.55 -22.79 8.65
N ALA A 84 -4.22 -23.32 7.46
CA ALA A 84 -3.47 -22.56 6.46
C ALA A 84 -4.38 -21.62 5.65
N MET A 85 -5.62 -22.05 5.38
CA MET A 85 -6.53 -21.33 4.48
C MET A 85 -7.04 -20.01 5.07
N PHE A 86 -7.46 -19.99 6.34
CA PHE A 86 -8.02 -18.78 6.96
C PHE A 86 -7.01 -17.62 7.05
N PRO A 87 -5.77 -17.80 7.51
CA PRO A 87 -4.78 -16.72 7.53
C PRO A 87 -4.39 -16.25 6.13
N ALA A 88 -4.33 -17.16 5.14
CA ALA A 88 -4.08 -16.80 3.74
C ALA A 88 -5.20 -15.90 3.17
N LEU A 89 -6.46 -16.23 3.45
CA LEU A 89 -7.59 -15.39 3.09
C LEU A 89 -7.58 -14.05 3.83
N ALA A 90 -7.18 -14.02 5.11
CA ALA A 90 -7.06 -12.79 5.87
C ALA A 90 -6.04 -11.83 5.25
N ILE A 91 -4.86 -12.33 4.85
CA ILE A 91 -3.86 -11.53 4.12
C ILE A 91 -4.45 -11.01 2.81
N MET A 92 -5.14 -11.87 2.04
CA MET A 92 -5.77 -11.49 0.78
C MET A 92 -6.76 -10.33 0.96
N PHE A 93 -7.69 -10.44 1.92
CA PHE A 93 -8.67 -9.39 2.20
C PHE A 93 -8.04 -8.12 2.74
N LEU A 94 -6.99 -8.23 3.55
CA LEU A 94 -6.28 -7.07 4.08
C LEU A 94 -5.58 -6.31 2.95
N VAL A 95 -4.82 -7.00 2.09
CA VAL A 95 -4.15 -6.38 0.95
C VAL A 95 -5.17 -5.79 -0.02
N LEU A 96 -6.24 -6.53 -0.35
CA LEU A 96 -7.29 -6.04 -1.24
C LEU A 96 -8.00 -4.81 -0.65
N GLY A 97 -8.34 -4.83 0.64
CA GLY A 97 -9.00 -3.73 1.33
C GLY A 97 -8.14 -2.47 1.35
N PHE A 98 -6.85 -2.59 1.65
CA PHE A 98 -5.92 -1.46 1.59
C PHE A 98 -5.72 -0.93 0.16
N ASN A 99 -5.69 -1.82 -0.83
CA ASN A 99 -5.54 -1.43 -2.23
C ASN A 99 -6.78 -0.64 -2.71
N LEU A 100 -7.99 -1.17 -2.46
CA LEU A 100 -9.25 -0.49 -2.77
C LEU A 100 -9.44 0.81 -1.98
N PHE A 101 -8.99 0.85 -0.73
CA PHE A 101 -9.00 2.08 0.07
C PHE A 101 -8.07 3.15 -0.51
N GLY A 102 -6.89 2.75 -0.98
CA GLY A 102 -5.96 3.63 -1.69
C GLY A 102 -6.55 4.18 -2.97
N ASP A 103 -7.18 3.31 -3.77
CA ASP A 103 -7.89 3.70 -4.99
C ASP A 103 -9.07 4.64 -4.69
N GLY A 104 -9.86 4.37 -3.64
CA GLY A 104 -10.96 5.24 -3.23
C GLY A 104 -10.50 6.61 -2.73
N ILE A 105 -9.36 6.68 -2.03
CA ILE A 105 -8.72 7.97 -1.68
C ILE A 105 -8.25 8.67 -2.94
N ARG A 106 -7.63 7.95 -3.87
CA ARG A 106 -7.21 8.50 -5.16
C ARG A 106 -8.38 9.12 -5.91
N ASP A 107 -9.50 8.40 -6.01
CA ASP A 107 -10.71 8.85 -6.71
C ASP A 107 -11.34 10.05 -6.02
N ALA A 108 -11.35 10.09 -4.69
CA ALA A 108 -11.84 11.24 -3.93
C ALA A 108 -10.93 12.48 -4.03
N LEU A 109 -9.63 12.27 -4.27
CA LEU A 109 -8.62 13.33 -4.39
C LEU A 109 -8.30 13.70 -5.84
N SER A 110 -8.69 12.91 -6.84
CA SER A 110 -8.50 13.23 -8.25
C SER A 110 -9.53 14.29 -8.66
N PRO A 111 -9.09 15.52 -9.00
CA PRO A 111 -9.97 16.52 -9.54
C PRO A 111 -10.07 16.29 -11.04
N GLU A 112 -10.84 15.28 -11.45
CA GLU A 112 -11.28 15.18 -12.84
C GLU A 112 -12.82 15.18 -12.86
N GLU A 113 -13.33 16.20 -13.56
CA GLU A 113 -14.74 16.54 -13.85
C GLU A 113 -15.50 17.37 -12.80
N ALA A 114 -15.14 18.65 -12.68
CA ALA A 114 -16.12 19.74 -12.54
C ALA A 114 -15.78 20.88 -13.52
#